data_AF-A0A1F8SQ87-F1
#
_entry.id   AF-A0A1F8SQ87-F1
#
_cell.length_a   1.000
_cell.length_b   1.000
_cell.length_c   1.000
_cell.angle_alpha   90.00
_cell.angle_beta   90.00
_cell.angle_gamma   90.00
#
_symmetry.space_group_name_H-M   'P 1'
#
loop_
_entity.id
_entity.type
_entity.pdbx_description
1 polymer ?
#
loop_
_entity_poly.entity_id
_entity_poly.type
_entity_poly.pdbx_seq_one_letter_code
_entity_poly.pdbx_strand_id
1 'polypeptide(L)'
;MRQKEFETDNNTKKPTGTMFFASYVGPSMNPTLREPEIMEIMPYDSMPLRVGDVVFFLPPETDHMVVHRIIRVTPAGISTLGDNNTQEDTLLLQPKSIKGQVVAAWRGQKRRKIAGGYQGRLTSCWHHWRRTLDHGLSLLLHPPYQFLSHWGLIAWVLPASLRPRVVVFHARGRDQFQLLLGKRIIGRYDEQRQLWQIQRPFQLFVNVRALPRQQGNDRMNCQDLADQQRL
;
A
#
# COMPACT_ATOMS: atom_id res chain seq x y z
N MET A 1 34.04 -54.42 -7.65
CA MET A 1 33.85 -52.98 -7.91
C MET A 1 32.39 -52.66 -7.63
N ARG A 2 32.14 -51.69 -6.74
CA ARG A 2 30.85 -51.40 -6.12
C ARG A 2 30.27 -50.17 -6.82
N GLN A 3 29.23 -50.33 -7.64
CA GLN A 3 28.46 -49.19 -8.13
C GLN A 3 27.37 -48.89 -7.09
N LYS A 4 27.53 -47.75 -6.39
CA LYS A 4 26.50 -47.15 -5.55
C LYS A 4 25.62 -46.31 -6.47
N GLU A 5 24.38 -46.72 -6.60
CA GLU A 5 23.32 -45.93 -7.21
C GLU A 5 23.00 -44.77 -6.26
N PHE A 6 23.23 -43.55 -6.74
CA PHE A 6 22.91 -42.31 -6.04
C PHE A 6 21.42 -42.06 -6.18
N GLU A 7 20.65 -42.53 -5.21
CA GLU A 7 19.24 -42.20 -5.07
C GLU A 7 19.14 -40.79 -4.46
N THR A 8 18.80 -39.80 -5.29
CA THR A 8 18.54 -38.43 -4.88
C THR A 8 17.18 -38.34 -4.23
N ASP A 9 17.16 -38.44 -2.90
CA ASP A 9 15.97 -38.21 -2.07
C ASP A 9 15.58 -36.71 -2.11
N ASN A 10 14.79 -36.35 -3.12
CA ASN A 10 14.11 -35.05 -3.23
C ASN A 10 12.89 -35.04 -2.30
N ASN A 11 13.13 -35.15 -0.99
CA ASN A 11 12.11 -35.04 0.04
C ASN A 11 11.70 -33.57 0.22
N THR A 12 10.88 -33.06 -0.70
CA THR A 12 10.14 -31.83 -0.49
C THR A 12 9.01 -32.14 0.48
N LYS A 13 9.32 -32.13 1.78
CA LYS A 13 8.33 -32.20 2.86
C LYS A 13 7.28 -31.13 2.64
N LYS A 14 6.08 -31.52 2.18
CA LYS A 14 4.88 -30.68 2.28
C LYS A 14 4.65 -30.40 3.77
N PRO A 15 4.39 -29.14 4.16
CA PRO A 15 4.04 -28.84 5.55
C PRO A 15 2.76 -29.61 5.91
N THR A 16 2.86 -30.42 6.96
CA THR A 16 1.83 -31.38 7.42
C THR A 16 0.87 -30.73 8.44
N GLY A 17 1.03 -29.45 8.73
CA GLY A 17 0.15 -28.66 9.58
C GLY A 17 -1.18 -28.40 8.89
N THR A 18 -2.27 -28.78 9.54
CA THR A 18 -3.62 -28.46 9.05
C THR A 18 -3.81 -26.94 9.10
N MET A 19 -4.05 -26.33 7.94
CA MET A 19 -4.37 -24.90 7.83
C MET A 19 -5.63 -24.60 8.64
N PHE A 20 -5.64 -23.48 9.34
CA PHE A 20 -6.80 -23.00 10.09
C PHE A 20 -7.11 -21.55 9.77
N PHE A 21 -8.31 -21.10 10.15
CA PHE A 21 -8.81 -19.78 9.85
C PHE A 21 -9.10 -18.99 11.13
N ALA A 22 -8.86 -17.69 11.10
CA ALA A 22 -9.21 -16.79 12.21
C ALA A 22 -9.67 -15.43 11.67
N SER A 23 -10.57 -14.76 12.40
CA SER A 23 -10.99 -13.39 12.06
C SER A 23 -9.96 -12.38 12.56
N TYR A 24 -9.54 -11.48 11.67
CA TYR A 24 -8.75 -10.31 12.02
C TYR A 24 -9.65 -9.13 12.39
N VAL A 25 -9.38 -8.56 13.56
CA VAL A 25 -10.02 -7.34 14.08
C VAL A 25 -8.91 -6.44 14.61
N GLY A 26 -8.93 -5.17 14.22
CA GLY A 26 -7.97 -4.17 14.67
C GLY A 26 -7.32 -3.38 13.52
N PRO A 27 -6.71 -2.23 13.85
CA PRO A 27 -6.05 -1.39 12.87
C PRO A 27 -4.54 -1.67 12.72
N SER A 28 -3.93 -2.51 13.56
CA SER A 28 -2.47 -2.66 13.71
C SER A 28 -1.72 -3.11 12.45
N MET A 29 -2.40 -3.82 11.55
CA MET A 29 -1.84 -4.35 10.31
C MET A 29 -2.32 -3.59 9.08
N ASN A 30 -2.99 -2.44 9.23
CA ASN A 30 -3.31 -1.59 8.09
C ASN A 30 -2.02 -1.07 7.41
N PRO A 31 -1.90 -1.13 6.07
CA PRO A 31 -2.92 -1.51 5.08
C PRO A 31 -2.89 -2.99 4.65
N THR A 32 -1.97 -3.80 5.20
CA THR A 32 -1.76 -5.20 4.84
C THR A 32 -2.97 -6.06 5.16
N LEU A 33 -3.60 -5.91 6.32
CA LEU A 33 -4.87 -6.51 6.68
C LEU A 33 -5.85 -5.38 7.03
N ARG A 34 -7.14 -5.59 6.76
CA ARG A 34 -8.19 -4.64 7.18
C ARG A 34 -9.27 -5.37 7.93
N GLU A 35 -9.81 -4.72 8.95
CA GLU A 35 -10.94 -5.25 9.69
C GLU A 35 -12.27 -5.06 8.93
N PRO A 36 -13.21 -6.01 9.00
CA PRO A 36 -13.01 -7.42 9.34
C PRO A 36 -12.52 -8.24 8.13
N GLU A 37 -11.51 -9.09 8.31
CA GLU A 37 -11.03 -10.05 7.29
C GLU A 37 -10.83 -11.44 7.91
N ILE A 38 -11.05 -12.50 7.12
CA ILE A 38 -10.74 -13.88 7.56
C ILE A 38 -9.33 -14.23 7.08
N MET A 39 -8.45 -14.63 7.99
CA MET A 39 -7.08 -15.02 7.71
C MET A 39 -6.97 -16.52 7.49
N GLU A 40 -6.15 -16.92 6.52
CA GLU A 40 -5.65 -18.28 6.38
C GLU A 40 -4.29 -18.39 7.08
N ILE A 41 -4.21 -19.30 8.05
CA ILE A 41 -3.03 -19.47 8.90
C ILE A 41 -2.45 -20.87 8.67
N MET A 42 -1.18 -20.88 8.31
CA MET A 42 -0.39 -22.10 8.11
C MET A 42 0.55 -22.30 9.31
N PRO A 43 0.43 -23.41 10.07
CA PRO A 43 1.34 -23.68 11.18
C PRO A 43 2.81 -23.69 10.74
N TYR A 44 3.69 -23.15 11.59
CA TYR A 44 5.13 -23.31 11.43
C TYR A 44 5.53 -24.66 12.01
N ASP A 45 5.48 -25.71 11.18
CA ASP A 45 6.00 -27.01 11.60
C ASP A 45 7.54 -26.98 11.54
N SER A 46 8.10 -27.28 10.37
CA SER A 46 9.53 -27.39 10.08
C SER A 46 10.05 -26.25 9.19
N MET A 47 9.19 -25.27 8.90
CA MET A 47 9.56 -24.12 8.08
C MET A 47 10.32 -23.10 8.94
N PRO A 48 11.47 -22.59 8.49
CA PRO A 48 12.18 -21.55 9.22
C PRO A 48 11.35 -20.27 9.22
N LEU A 49 11.26 -19.63 10.39
CA LEU A 49 10.68 -18.30 10.55
C LEU A 49 11.55 -17.28 9.82
N ARG A 50 10.96 -16.47 8.94
CA ARG A 50 11.70 -15.48 8.14
C ARG A 50 11.28 -14.08 8.48
N VAL A 51 12.25 -13.17 8.44
CA VAL A 51 11.99 -11.73 8.49
C VAL A 51 11.07 -11.35 7.33
N GLY A 52 10.01 -10.62 7.65
CA GLY A 52 8.97 -10.18 6.74
C GLY A 52 7.73 -11.10 6.71
N ASP A 53 7.74 -12.23 7.40
CA ASP A 53 6.53 -13.05 7.55
C ASP A 53 5.51 -12.37 8.46
N VAL A 54 4.21 -12.53 8.15
CA VAL A 54 3.12 -12.12 9.04
C VAL A 54 2.76 -13.32 9.90
N VAL A 55 2.82 -13.16 11.22
CA VAL A 55 2.64 -14.24 12.18
C VAL A 55 1.40 -14.02 13.04
N PHE A 56 0.71 -15.12 13.33
CA PHE A 56 -0.37 -15.20 14.29
C PHE A 56 0.17 -15.85 15.57
N PHE A 57 0.11 -15.14 16.69
CA PHE A 57 0.70 -15.58 17.95
C PHE A 57 -0.11 -15.08 19.15
N LEU A 58 0.13 -15.72 20.29
CA LEU A 58 -0.41 -15.29 21.58
C LEU A 58 0.75 -14.72 22.41
N PRO A 59 0.78 -13.39 22.68
CA PRO A 59 1.78 -12.83 23.57
C PRO A 59 1.62 -13.41 24.99
N PRO A 60 2.71 -13.69 25.73
CA PRO A 60 2.63 -14.17 27.11
C PRO A 60 1.96 -13.19 28.08
N GLU A 61 1.96 -11.89 27.77
CA GLU A 61 1.38 -10.85 28.63
C GLU A 61 -0.12 -10.64 28.42
N THR A 62 -0.69 -11.15 27.32
CA THR A 62 -2.08 -10.88 26.95
C THR A 62 -2.81 -12.15 26.54
N ASP A 63 -4.06 -12.30 26.95
CA ASP A 63 -4.90 -13.43 26.53
C ASP A 63 -5.56 -13.21 25.15
N HIS A 64 -5.04 -12.25 24.36
CA HIS A 64 -5.56 -11.91 23.04
C HIS A 64 -4.57 -12.30 21.95
N MET A 65 -5.09 -12.92 20.89
CA MET A 65 -4.28 -13.27 19.73
C MET A 65 -3.88 -12.02 18.95
N VAL A 66 -2.61 -11.94 18.58
CA VAL A 66 -2.02 -10.81 17.87
C VAL A 66 -1.49 -11.26 16.51
N VAL A 67 -1.64 -10.39 15.51
CA VAL A 67 -1.10 -10.58 14.16
C VAL A 67 -0.15 -9.46 13.85
N HIS A 68 1.14 -9.72 13.76
CA HIS A 68 2.16 -8.72 13.40
C HIS A 68 3.20 -9.31 12.43
N ARG A 69 4.01 -8.44 11.82
CA ARG A 69 5.07 -8.85 10.91
C ARG A 69 6.38 -9.06 11.68
N ILE A 70 7.09 -10.15 11.39
CA ILE A 70 8.44 -10.36 11.88
C ILE A 70 9.36 -9.33 11.24
N ILE A 71 10.05 -8.55 12.06
CA ILE A 71 11.06 -7.58 11.60
C ILE A 71 12.47 -8.04 11.92
N ARG A 72 12.64 -8.87 12.95
CA ARG A 72 13.95 -9.38 13.37
C ARG A 72 13.81 -10.77 13.97
N VAL A 73 14.70 -11.67 13.59
CA VAL A 73 14.87 -13.00 14.19
C VAL A 73 16.28 -13.04 14.78
N THR A 74 16.39 -13.26 16.08
CA THR A 74 17.67 -13.40 16.78
C THR A 74 17.71 -14.67 17.62
N PRO A 75 18.89 -15.12 18.08
CA PRO A 75 18.98 -16.25 19.00
C PRO A 75 18.22 -16.03 20.32
N ALA A 76 18.04 -14.77 20.75
CA ALA A 76 17.30 -14.43 21.96
C ALA A 76 15.76 -14.48 21.76
N GLY A 77 15.30 -14.32 20.52
CA GLY A 77 13.88 -14.31 20.19
C GLY A 77 13.55 -13.50 18.94
N ILE A 78 12.26 -13.33 18.72
CA ILE A 78 11.66 -12.76 17.51
C ILE A 78 11.00 -11.43 17.87
N SER A 79 11.38 -10.36 17.17
CA SER A 79 10.73 -9.05 17.26
C SER A 79 9.67 -8.94 16.17
N THR A 80 8.50 -8.46 16.55
CA THR A 80 7.36 -8.21 15.67
C THR A 80 6.97 -6.75 15.67
N LEU A 81 6.33 -6.32 14.57
CA LEU A 81 5.82 -4.97 14.40
C LEU A 81 4.54 -5.03 13.58
N GLY A 82 3.50 -4.35 14.05
CA GLY A 82 2.31 -4.09 13.23
C GLY A 82 2.65 -3.15 12.08
N ASP A 83 2.21 -3.46 10.85
CA ASP A 83 2.49 -2.62 9.67
C ASP A 83 1.93 -1.18 9.82
N ASN A 84 0.97 -0.96 10.72
CA ASN A 84 0.43 0.34 11.06
C ASN A 84 1.10 1.01 12.28
N ASN A 85 1.90 0.26 13.05
CA ASN A 85 2.51 0.74 14.28
C ASN A 85 3.84 1.46 13.99
N THR A 86 4.23 2.38 14.88
CA THR A 86 5.49 3.15 14.75
C THR A 86 6.64 2.58 15.57
N GLN A 87 6.35 1.69 16.52
CA GLN A 87 7.32 1.12 17.44
C GLN A 87 7.21 -0.41 17.42
N GLU A 88 8.37 -1.07 17.47
CA GLU A 88 8.45 -2.53 17.60
C GLU A 88 7.75 -3.00 18.88
N ASP A 89 7.20 -4.20 18.87
CA ASP A 89 6.69 -4.81 20.09
C ASP A 89 7.86 -5.03 21.06
N THR A 90 7.73 -4.54 22.29
CA THR A 90 8.79 -4.61 23.31
C THR A 90 9.19 -6.04 23.66
N LEU A 91 8.24 -6.97 23.54
CA LEU A 91 8.41 -8.34 23.96
C LEU A 91 8.98 -9.20 22.83
N LEU A 92 10.08 -9.89 23.12
CA LEU A 92 10.65 -10.90 22.23
C LEU A 92 9.86 -12.20 22.31
N LEU A 93 9.30 -12.61 21.18
CA LEU A 93 8.56 -13.86 21.06
C LEU A 93 9.51 -15.05 20.92
N GLN A 94 9.13 -16.16 21.53
CA GLN A 94 9.78 -17.44 21.33
C GLN A 94 9.14 -18.15 20.12
N PRO A 95 9.88 -18.96 19.34
CA PRO A 95 9.29 -19.70 18.22
C PRO A 95 8.05 -20.52 18.62
N LYS A 96 8.00 -21.01 19.87
CA LYS A 96 6.90 -21.81 20.42
C LYS A 96 5.60 -21.02 20.67
N SER A 97 5.65 -19.70 20.83
CA SER A 97 4.45 -18.88 21.03
C SER A 97 3.75 -18.51 19.72
N ILE A 98 4.40 -18.76 18.58
CA ILE A 98 3.84 -18.53 17.25
C ILE A 98 2.97 -19.73 16.87
N LYS A 99 1.71 -19.46 16.53
CA LYS A 99 0.75 -20.47 16.09
C LYS A 99 0.85 -20.76 14.60
N GLY A 100 1.21 -19.75 13.80
CA GLY A 100 1.39 -19.94 12.36
C GLY A 100 1.65 -18.65 11.57
N GLN A 101 1.90 -18.81 10.28
CA GLN A 101 2.03 -17.75 9.30
C GLN A 101 0.67 -17.41 8.70
N VAL A 102 0.34 -16.12 8.62
CA VAL A 102 -0.78 -15.63 7.82
C VAL A 102 -0.37 -15.62 6.35
N VAL A 103 -0.89 -16.56 5.57
CA VAL A 103 -0.53 -16.73 4.14
C VAL A 103 -1.51 -16.07 3.18
N ALA A 104 -2.75 -15.89 3.62
CA ALA A 104 -3.78 -15.19 2.85
C ALA A 104 -4.83 -14.55 3.76
N ALA A 105 -5.58 -13.61 3.20
CA ALA A 105 -6.74 -13.01 3.82
C ALA A 105 -7.91 -12.95 2.84
N TRP A 106 -9.12 -13.10 3.36
CA TRP A 106 -10.37 -13.07 2.63
C TRP A 106 -11.17 -11.83 2.99
N ARG A 107 -11.68 -11.17 1.95
CA ARG A 107 -12.69 -10.12 2.09
C ARG A 107 -13.88 -10.46 1.21
N GLY A 108 -14.97 -10.88 1.84
CA GLY A 108 -16.09 -11.50 1.14
C GLY A 108 -15.61 -12.72 0.36
N GLN A 109 -15.86 -12.76 -0.96
CA GLN A 109 -15.41 -13.86 -1.83
C GLN A 109 -13.99 -13.69 -2.41
N LYS A 110 -13.31 -12.57 -2.12
CA LYS A 110 -11.99 -12.30 -2.69
C LYS A 110 -10.88 -12.73 -1.75
N ARG A 111 -10.10 -13.73 -2.18
CA ARG A 111 -8.84 -14.15 -1.54
C ARG A 111 -7.68 -13.28 -2.00
N ARG A 112 -6.84 -12.83 -1.07
CA ARG A 112 -5.59 -12.11 -1.34
C ARG A 112 -4.44 -12.79 -0.60
N LYS A 113 -3.39 -13.11 -1.34
CA LYS A 113 -2.15 -13.64 -0.75
C LYS A 113 -1.46 -12.53 0.06
N ILE A 114 -1.04 -12.87 1.28
CA ILE A 114 -0.24 -11.98 2.11
C ILE A 114 1.23 -12.29 1.82
N ALA A 115 1.99 -11.25 1.47
CA ALA A 115 3.41 -11.41 1.18
C ALA A 115 4.19 -11.63 2.49
N GLY A 116 4.90 -12.75 2.56
CA GLY A 116 5.91 -13.05 3.59
C GLY A 116 7.34 -12.80 3.09
N GLY A 117 8.32 -13.03 3.95
CA GLY A 117 9.75 -12.94 3.63
C GLY A 117 10.19 -11.60 3.03
N TYR A 118 11.09 -11.66 2.03
CA TYR A 118 11.67 -10.48 1.39
C TYR A 118 10.64 -9.57 0.71
N GLN A 119 9.62 -10.15 0.06
CA GLN A 119 8.53 -9.37 -0.54
C GLN A 119 7.71 -8.64 0.53
N GLY A 120 7.42 -9.30 1.65
CA GLY A 120 6.78 -8.68 2.82
C GLY A 120 7.60 -7.53 3.43
N ARG A 121 8.92 -7.71 3.51
CA ARG A 121 9.86 -6.67 3.97
C ARG A 121 9.87 -5.45 3.05
N LEU A 122 9.91 -5.64 1.74
CA LEU A 122 9.86 -4.53 0.77
C LEU A 122 8.53 -3.77 0.83
N THR A 123 7.39 -4.49 0.94
CA THR A 123 6.09 -3.82 1.06
C THR A 123 5.95 -3.04 2.36
N SER A 124 6.45 -3.57 3.48
CA SER A 124 6.45 -2.88 4.76
C SER A 124 7.36 -1.65 4.73
N CYS A 125 8.59 -1.78 4.21
CA CYS A 125 9.48 -0.63 3.96
C CYS A 125 8.80 0.42 3.09
N TRP A 126 8.16 0.04 1.99
CA TRP A 126 7.44 0.97 1.12
C TRP A 126 6.32 1.71 1.86
N HIS A 127 5.56 1.03 2.72
CA HIS A 127 4.51 1.67 3.53
C HIS A 127 5.09 2.66 4.55
N HIS A 128 6.18 2.31 5.23
CA HIS A 128 6.88 3.23 6.13
C HIS A 128 7.49 4.42 5.40
N TRP A 129 8.16 4.19 4.26
CA TRP A 129 8.74 5.23 3.41
C TRP A 129 7.66 6.16 2.86
N ARG A 130 6.53 5.62 2.41
CA ARG A 130 5.42 6.46 1.94
C ARG A 130 4.87 7.37 3.04
N ARG A 131 4.75 6.89 4.27
CA ARG A 131 4.31 7.69 5.43
C ARG A 131 5.32 8.77 5.81
N THR A 132 6.61 8.44 5.83
CA THR A 132 7.67 9.42 6.11
C THR A 132 7.80 10.44 4.98
N LEU A 133 7.54 10.04 3.73
CA LEU A 133 7.44 10.96 2.60
C LEU A 133 6.25 11.93 2.75
N ASP A 134 5.08 11.43 3.16
CA ASP A 134 3.88 12.24 3.37
C ASP A 134 4.03 13.25 4.53
N HIS A 135 4.85 12.96 5.55
CA HIS A 135 5.04 13.83 6.72
C HIS A 135 6.35 14.65 6.73
N GLY A 136 7.43 14.19 6.08
CA GLY A 136 8.77 14.76 6.26
C GLY A 136 9.46 15.28 5.00
N LEU A 137 9.10 14.81 3.80
CA LEU A 137 9.75 15.29 2.57
C LEU A 137 9.12 16.55 1.98
N SER A 138 8.07 17.09 2.61
CA SER A 138 7.41 18.32 2.15
C SER A 138 8.33 19.55 2.17
N LEU A 139 9.37 19.57 3.02
CA LEU A 139 10.31 20.68 3.18
C LEU A 139 11.58 20.52 2.33
N LEU A 140 12.21 19.33 2.34
CA LEU A 140 13.43 19.08 1.56
C LEU A 140 13.14 18.86 0.07
N LEU A 141 11.99 18.29 -0.28
CA LEU A 141 11.58 18.23 -1.68
C LEU A 141 10.86 19.50 -2.13
N HIS A 142 10.48 20.46 -1.27
CA HIS A 142 9.73 21.62 -1.74
C HIS A 142 10.43 22.37 -2.89
N PRO A 143 11.74 22.70 -2.79
CA PRO A 143 12.42 23.41 -3.87
C PRO A 143 12.52 22.59 -5.17
N PRO A 144 13.03 21.34 -5.19
CA PRO A 144 13.11 20.57 -6.42
C PRO A 144 11.74 20.10 -6.93
N TYR A 145 10.75 19.86 -6.06
CA TYR A 145 9.37 19.51 -6.43
C TYR A 145 8.64 20.72 -7.06
N GLN A 146 8.82 21.92 -6.53
CA GLN A 146 8.35 23.15 -7.19
C GLN A 146 9.07 23.36 -8.52
N PHE A 147 10.38 23.18 -8.59
CA PHE A 147 11.13 23.29 -9.86
C PHE A 147 10.67 22.26 -10.90
N LEU A 148 10.54 20.99 -10.53
CA LEU A 148 10.11 19.89 -11.41
C LEU A 148 8.65 20.01 -11.85
N SER A 149 7.75 20.46 -10.96
CA SER A 149 6.35 20.74 -11.33
C SER A 149 6.22 21.96 -12.25
N HIS A 150 7.13 22.94 -12.16
CA HIS A 150 7.20 24.06 -13.11
C HIS A 150 7.84 23.66 -14.45
N TRP A 151 8.68 22.62 -14.48
CA TRP A 151 9.43 22.27 -15.69
C TRP A 151 8.61 21.51 -16.75
N GLY A 152 7.46 20.92 -16.38
CA GLY A 152 6.54 20.29 -17.34
C GLY A 152 7.06 19.03 -18.06
N LEU A 153 8.35 18.68 -17.92
CA LEU A 153 8.99 17.54 -18.58
C LEU A 153 8.37 16.19 -18.21
N ILE A 154 7.91 16.04 -16.97
CA ILE A 154 7.27 14.80 -16.52
C ILE A 154 5.91 14.63 -17.21
N ALA A 155 5.15 15.70 -17.41
CA ALA A 155 3.89 15.65 -18.17
C ALA A 155 4.10 15.29 -19.65
N TRP A 156 5.26 15.61 -20.22
CA TRP A 156 5.64 15.27 -21.59
C TRP A 156 5.93 13.77 -21.77
N VAL A 157 6.53 13.13 -20.76
CA VAL A 157 6.86 11.69 -20.78
C VAL A 157 5.66 10.79 -20.41
N LEU A 158 4.54 11.37 -19.96
CA LEU A 158 3.38 10.58 -19.55
C LEU A 158 2.65 9.93 -20.75
N PRO A 159 2.43 8.60 -20.72
CA PRO A 159 1.62 7.94 -21.73
C PRO A 159 0.19 8.49 -21.72
N ALA A 160 -0.46 8.54 -22.90
CA ALA A 160 -1.76 9.17 -23.09
C ALA A 160 -2.85 8.70 -22.10
N SER A 161 -2.77 7.44 -21.65
CA SER A 161 -3.68 6.82 -20.68
C SER A 161 -3.59 7.38 -19.26
N LEU A 162 -2.49 8.07 -18.93
CA LEU A 162 -2.26 8.69 -17.63
C LEU A 162 -2.36 10.22 -17.70
N ARG A 163 -2.78 10.81 -18.81
CA ARG A 163 -2.96 12.27 -18.89
C ARG A 163 -4.04 12.73 -17.89
N PRO A 164 -3.79 13.80 -17.13
CA PRO A 164 -4.79 14.38 -16.26
C PRO A 164 -6.01 14.83 -17.07
N ARG A 165 -7.21 14.49 -16.61
CA ARG A 165 -8.48 14.92 -17.22
C ARG A 165 -9.30 15.64 -16.17
N VAL A 166 -9.78 16.82 -16.51
CA VAL A 166 -10.77 17.54 -15.70
C VAL A 166 -12.15 17.03 -16.09
N VAL A 167 -12.94 16.64 -15.10
CA VAL A 167 -14.34 16.25 -15.28
C VAL A 167 -15.19 17.13 -14.39
N VAL A 168 -16.25 17.68 -14.98
CA VAL A 168 -17.25 18.47 -14.28
C VAL A 168 -18.36 17.52 -13.84
N PHE A 169 -18.61 17.46 -12.55
CA PHE A 169 -19.76 16.76 -12.01
C PHE A 169 -20.83 17.78 -11.64
N HIS A 170 -21.96 17.72 -12.34
CA HIS A 170 -23.16 18.47 -11.99
C HIS A 170 -23.90 17.72 -10.89
N ALA A 171 -23.71 18.13 -9.63
CA ALA A 171 -24.37 17.52 -8.49
C ALA A 171 -25.13 18.59 -7.69
N ARG A 172 -26.45 18.43 -7.56
CA ARG A 172 -27.33 19.30 -6.76
C ARG A 172 -27.23 20.80 -7.13
N GLY A 173 -27.15 21.10 -8.43
CA GLY A 173 -27.11 22.48 -8.93
C GLY A 173 -25.79 23.21 -8.69
N ARG A 174 -24.70 22.50 -8.38
CA ARG A 174 -23.34 23.04 -8.31
C ARG A 174 -22.40 22.26 -9.23
N ASP A 175 -21.49 22.97 -9.88
CA ASP A 175 -20.52 22.42 -10.82
C ASP A 175 -19.24 22.07 -10.06
N GLN A 176 -19.06 20.80 -9.73
CA GLN A 176 -17.86 20.36 -9.02
C GLN A 176 -16.81 19.89 -10.00
N PHE A 177 -15.73 20.67 -10.14
CA PHE A 177 -14.58 20.27 -10.96
C PHE A 177 -13.72 19.26 -10.20
N GLN A 178 -13.56 18.07 -10.78
CA GLN A 178 -12.68 17.02 -10.27
C GLN A 178 -11.57 16.75 -11.27
N LEU A 179 -10.36 16.57 -10.75
CA LEU A 179 -9.20 16.20 -11.53
C LEU A 179 -8.95 14.70 -11.40
N LEU A 180 -8.92 14.01 -12.53
CA LEU A 180 -8.70 12.58 -12.64
C LEU A 180 -7.35 12.29 -13.30
N LEU A 181 -6.68 11.23 -12.86
CA LEU A 181 -5.51 10.64 -13.50
C LEU A 181 -5.86 9.17 -13.79
N GLY A 182 -6.15 8.86 -15.05
CA GLY A 182 -6.75 7.57 -15.42
C GLY A 182 -8.12 7.37 -14.74
N LYS A 183 -8.23 6.36 -13.86
CA LYS A 183 -9.46 6.03 -13.10
C LYS A 183 -9.50 6.63 -11.68
N ARG A 184 -8.46 7.39 -11.27
CA ARG A 184 -8.31 7.86 -9.90
C ARG A 184 -8.54 9.36 -9.81
N ILE A 185 -9.37 9.79 -8.86
CA ILE A 185 -9.53 11.21 -8.52
C ILE A 185 -8.25 11.64 -7.78
N ILE A 186 -7.54 12.62 -8.33
CA ILE A 186 -6.28 13.16 -7.82
C ILE A 186 -6.39 14.59 -7.30
N GLY A 187 -7.49 15.29 -7.61
CA GLY A 187 -7.72 16.64 -7.10
C GLY A 187 -9.17 17.08 -7.21
N ARG A 188 -9.51 18.10 -6.44
CA ARG A 188 -10.81 18.78 -6.48
C ARG A 188 -10.56 20.28 -6.57
N TYR A 189 -11.43 20.99 -7.26
CA TYR A 189 -11.41 22.44 -7.25
C TYR A 189 -12.14 22.96 -6.00
N ASP A 190 -11.48 23.82 -5.25
CA ASP A 190 -12.06 24.52 -4.10
C ASP A 190 -12.59 25.88 -4.59
N GLU A 191 -13.91 25.98 -4.72
CA GLU A 191 -14.60 27.21 -5.15
C GLU A 191 -14.36 28.39 -4.20
N GLN A 192 -14.22 28.14 -2.90
CA GLN A 192 -14.05 29.21 -1.89
C GLN A 192 -12.67 29.84 -2.00
N ARG A 193 -11.65 29.03 -2.33
CA ARG A 193 -10.26 29.48 -2.43
C ARG A 193 -9.82 29.76 -3.86
N GLN A 194 -10.67 29.46 -4.85
CA GLN A 194 -10.37 29.57 -6.28
C GLN A 194 -9.10 28.79 -6.68
N LEU A 195 -8.81 27.71 -5.96
CA LEU A 195 -7.57 26.95 -6.07
C LEU A 195 -7.84 25.46 -6.23
N TRP A 196 -6.99 24.82 -7.02
CA TRP A 196 -7.01 23.37 -7.18
C TRP A 196 -6.35 22.69 -5.99
N GLN A 197 -7.12 21.92 -5.23
CA GLN A 197 -6.61 21.07 -4.16
C GLN A 197 -6.23 19.70 -4.75
N ILE A 198 -4.97 19.58 -5.14
CA ILE A 198 -4.41 18.36 -5.72
C ILE A 198 -3.65 17.59 -4.65
N GLN A 199 -3.93 16.29 -4.53
CA GLN A 199 -3.25 15.40 -3.59
C GLN A 199 -1.79 15.21 -4.01
N ARG A 200 -0.86 15.35 -3.06
CA ARG A 200 0.54 14.95 -3.28
C ARG A 200 0.62 13.42 -3.41
N PRO A 201 1.51 12.86 -4.25
CA PRO A 201 2.53 13.52 -5.08
C PRO A 201 2.05 13.93 -6.49
N PHE A 202 0.74 13.95 -6.76
CA PHE A 202 0.22 14.09 -8.12
C PHE A 202 0.35 15.47 -8.75
N GLN A 203 0.85 16.48 -8.02
CA GLN A 203 1.08 17.83 -8.58
C GLN A 203 2.23 17.84 -9.61
N LEU A 204 3.12 16.84 -9.60
CA LEU A 204 4.18 16.70 -10.62
C LEU A 204 3.64 16.38 -12.02
N PHE A 205 2.46 15.77 -12.09
CA PHE A 205 1.85 15.32 -13.35
C PHE A 205 0.86 16.31 -13.92
N VAL A 206 0.60 17.40 -13.19
CA VAL A 206 -0.50 18.32 -13.49
C VAL A 206 0.05 19.73 -13.58
N ASN A 207 -0.04 20.32 -14.77
CA ASN A 207 0.25 21.74 -14.93
C ASN A 207 -0.92 22.55 -14.38
N VAL A 208 -0.83 22.99 -13.12
CA VAL A 208 -1.86 23.78 -12.44
C VAL A 208 -2.17 25.09 -13.16
N ARG A 209 -1.21 25.66 -13.91
CA ARG A 209 -1.41 26.89 -14.70
C ARG A 209 -2.24 26.65 -15.97
N ALA A 210 -2.23 25.42 -16.48
CA ALA A 210 -3.02 25.01 -17.65
C ALA A 210 -4.42 24.49 -17.28
N LEU A 211 -4.72 24.35 -15.98
CA LEU A 211 -6.06 23.95 -15.54
C LEU A 211 -7.03 25.14 -15.68
N PRO A 212 -8.27 24.88 -16.14
CA PRO A 212 -9.28 25.92 -16.20
C PRO A 212 -9.49 26.46 -14.78
N ARG A 213 -9.38 27.79 -14.65
CA ARG A 213 -9.87 28.52 -13.48
C ARG A 213 -11.30 28.90 -13.77
N GLN A 214 -12.19 28.73 -12.80
CA GLN A 214 -13.55 29.18 -12.92
C GLN A 214 -13.54 30.71 -12.85
N GLN A 215 -13.25 31.38 -13.98
CA GLN A 215 -13.47 32.82 -14.09
C GLN A 215 -14.99 33.01 -14.03
N GLY A 216 -15.44 33.72 -12.99
CA GLY A 216 -16.84 34.14 -12.90
C GLY A 216 -17.19 34.91 -14.16
N ASN A 217 -18.25 34.46 -14.84
CA ASN A 217 -18.63 34.80 -16.22
C ASN A 217 -17.77 34.18 -17.31
N ASP A 218 -18.05 32.92 -17.63
CA ASP A 218 -18.43 32.61 -19.01
C ASP A 218 -19.31 31.36 -19.04
N ARG A 219 -20.61 31.60 -19.25
CA ARG A 219 -21.50 30.60 -19.84
C ARG A 219 -21.15 30.51 -21.32
N MET A 220 -20.05 29.87 -21.70
CA MET A 220 -19.80 29.54 -23.11
C MET A 220 -18.83 28.37 -23.28
N ASN A 221 -19.32 27.34 -23.97
CA ASN A 221 -18.63 26.20 -24.58
C ASN A 221 -17.59 25.40 -23.76
N CYS A 222 -18.07 24.41 -23.01
CA CYS A 222 -17.25 23.26 -22.59
C CYS A 222 -17.34 22.08 -23.59
N GLN A 223 -17.49 22.38 -24.90
CA GLN A 223 -17.47 21.39 -25.98
C GLN A 223 -16.23 21.50 -26.90
N ASP A 224 -15.45 22.58 -26.86
CA ASP A 224 -14.36 22.81 -27.86
C ASP A 224 -12.94 22.38 -27.42
N LEU A 225 -12.71 21.94 -26.18
CA LEU A 225 -11.36 21.57 -25.73
C LEU A 225 -10.94 20.13 -26.10
N ALA A 226 -11.79 19.37 -26.80
CA ALA A 226 -11.44 18.05 -27.32
C ALA A 226 -10.61 18.11 -28.62
N ASP A 227 -10.67 19.22 -29.37
CA ASP A 227 -10.08 19.29 -30.72
C ASP A 227 -8.79 20.13 -30.83
N GLN A 228 -8.41 20.91 -29.82
CA GLN A 228 -7.25 21.81 -29.92
C GLN A 228 -5.89 21.20 -29.52
N GLN A 229 -5.75 19.87 -29.54
CA GLN A 229 -4.46 19.18 -29.35
C GLN A 229 -4.13 18.15 -30.45
N ARG A 230 -4.73 18.30 -31.63
CA ARG A 230 -4.25 17.66 -32.88
C ARG A 230 -3.71 18.72 -33.84
N LEU A 231 -2.56 19.28 -33.51
CA LEU A 231 -1.55 19.77 -34.46
C LEU A 231 -0.18 19.55 -33.80
#